data_AF-A0A959LQD3-F1
#
_entry.id   AF-A0A959LQD3-F1
#
_cell.length_a   1.000
_cell.length_b   1.000
_cell.length_c   1.000
_cell.angle_alpha   90.00
_cell.angle_beta   90.00
_cell.angle_gamma   90.00
#
_symmetry.space_group_name_H-M   'P 1'
#
loop_
_entity.id
_entity.type
_entity.pdbx_description
1 polymer ?
#
loop_
_entity_poly.entity_id
_entity_poly.type
_entity_poly.pdbx_seq_one_letter_code
_entity_poly.pdbx_strand_id
1 'polypeptide(L)'
;LTNYEKRVRVGCPSCLKKKNATALAGSLVAGWWGIPWGPIRTLQSIWINLSNMRLHKPDEYNEYLYGFVLTNIGRIEAYKNDRAKLQEILKNS
;
A
#
# COMPACT_ATOMS: atom_id res chain seq x y z
N LEU A 1 6.14 17.64 -14.25
CA LEU A 1 6.50 16.87 -13.04
C LEU A 1 5.28 16.06 -12.62
N THR A 2 5.28 14.74 -12.82
CA THR A 2 4.21 13.87 -12.30
C THR A 2 4.45 13.69 -10.79
N ASN A 3 3.63 14.30 -9.96
CA ASN A 3 3.70 14.09 -8.51
C ASN A 3 3.17 12.66 -8.22
N TYR A 4 4.03 11.81 -7.67
CA TYR A 4 3.63 10.50 -7.18
C TYR A 4 3.45 10.59 -5.67
N GLU A 5 2.23 10.35 -5.18
CA GLU A 5 1.96 10.34 -3.75
C GLU A 5 2.06 8.90 -3.22
N LYS A 6 3.03 8.64 -2.34
CA LYS A 6 3.14 7.36 -1.64
C LYS A 6 2.32 7.43 -0.36
N ARG A 7 1.16 6.76 -0.33
CA ARG A 7 0.34 6.57 0.87
C ARG A 7 0.46 5.14 1.40
N VAL A 8 0.73 5.00 2.70
CA VAL A 8 0.86 3.70 3.37
C VAL A 8 -0.53 3.19 3.72
N ARG A 9 -1.00 2.16 3.02
CA ARG A 9 -2.31 1.56 3.31
C ARG A 9 -2.19 0.38 4.25
N VAL A 10 -2.89 0.43 5.38
CA VAL A 10 -2.98 -0.68 6.33
C VAL A 10 -4.29 -1.43 6.12
N GLY A 11 -4.24 -2.75 6.03
CA GLY A 11 -5.43 -3.56 5.80
C GLY A 11 -5.17 -5.06 5.80
N CYS A 12 -6.23 -5.83 5.58
CA CYS A 12 -6.15 -7.28 5.57
C CYS A 12 -5.27 -7.81 4.42
N PRO A 13 -4.55 -8.94 4.57
CA PRO A 13 -3.66 -9.46 3.53
C PRO A 13 -4.36 -9.66 2.18
N SER A 14 -5.59 -10.19 2.17
CA SER A 14 -6.39 -10.38 0.96
C SER A 14 -6.84 -9.05 0.32
N CYS A 15 -7.17 -8.05 1.15
CA CYS A 15 -7.53 -6.70 0.74
C CYS A 15 -6.35 -6.04 0.01
N LEU A 16 -5.17 -6.11 0.61
CA LEU A 16 -3.94 -5.52 0.06
C LEU A 16 -3.48 -6.26 -1.20
N LYS A 17 -3.57 -7.60 -1.24
CA LYS A 17 -3.28 -8.40 -2.43
C LYS A 17 -4.17 -8.01 -3.61
N LYS A 18 -5.47 -7.83 -3.38
CA LYS A 18 -6.42 -7.38 -4.41
C LYS A 18 -6.06 -5.99 -4.96
N LYS A 19 -5.72 -5.05 -4.07
CA LYS A 19 -5.29 -3.70 -4.48
C LYS A 19 -4.01 -3.71 -5.31
N ASN A 20 -3.01 -4.49 -4.91
CA ASN A 20 -1.76 -4.62 -5.67
C ASN A 20 -2.01 -5.28 -7.03
N ALA A 21 -2.89 -6.28 -7.12
CA ALA A 21 -3.25 -6.90 -8.39
C ALA A 21 -3.94 -5.92 -9.33
N THR A 22 -4.87 -5.08 -8.83
CA THR A 22 -5.50 -4.03 -9.64
C THR A 22 -4.49 -2.97 -10.10
N ALA A 23 -3.57 -2.56 -9.22
CA ALA A 23 -2.52 -1.61 -9.59
C ALA A 23 -1.58 -2.19 -10.65
N LEU A 24 -1.21 -3.47 -10.53
CA LEU A 24 -0.38 -4.18 -11.51
C LEU A 24 -1.08 -4.30 -12.87
N ALA A 25 -2.38 -4.64 -12.88
CA ALA A 25 -3.18 -4.67 -14.10
C ALA A 25 -3.25 -3.28 -14.76
N GLY A 26 -3.47 -2.22 -13.96
CA GLY A 26 -3.43 -0.84 -14.45
C GLY A 26 -2.09 -0.46 -15.05
N SER A 27 -0.99 -0.78 -14.36
CA SER A 27 0.38 -0.57 -14.86
C SER A 27 0.63 -1.28 -16.20
N LEU A 28 0.16 -2.51 -16.35
CA LEU A 28 0.35 -3.29 -17.59
C LEU A 28 -0.42 -2.70 -18.77
N VAL A 29 -1.67 -2.28 -18.56
CA VAL A 29 -2.55 -1.79 -19.64
C VAL A 29 -2.26 -0.33 -20.01
N ALA A 30 -1.88 0.50 -19.04
CA ALA A 30 -1.70 1.93 -19.23
C ALA A 30 -0.23 2.36 -19.36
N GLY A 31 0.73 1.57 -18.85
CA GLY A 31 2.12 2.02 -18.71
C GLY A 31 2.95 2.01 -20.01
N TRP A 32 2.58 1.18 -20.99
CA TRP A 32 3.31 1.01 -22.25
C TRP A 32 3.05 2.07 -23.34
N TRP A 33 2.04 2.93 -23.18
CA TRP A 33 1.67 3.94 -24.20
C TRP A 33 2.63 5.14 -24.32
N GLY A 34 3.66 5.24 -23.48
CA GLY A 34 4.65 6.33 -23.53
C GLY A 34 6.02 5.89 -24.03
N ILE A 35 6.30 5.87 -25.33
CA ILE A 35 7.65 5.52 -25.82
C ILE A 35 8.63 6.69 -25.59
N PRO A 36 9.88 6.47 -25.12
CA PRO A 36 10.51 5.18 -24.74
C PRO A 36 10.38 4.84 -23.24
N TRP A 37 9.96 5.77 -22.39
CA TRP A 37 10.03 5.66 -20.93
C TRP A 37 8.90 4.83 -20.29
N GLY A 38 7.87 4.50 -21.05
CA GLY A 38 6.66 3.80 -20.66
C GLY A 38 6.94 2.34 -20.32
N PRO A 39 7.54 1.54 -21.23
CA PRO A 39 7.98 0.19 -20.91
C PRO A 39 8.90 0.12 -19.68
N ILE A 40 9.85 1.04 -19.56
CA ILE A 40 10.78 1.12 -18.42
C ILE A 40 10.02 1.38 -17.10
N ARG A 41 9.13 2.39 -17.07
CA ARG A 41 8.29 2.70 -15.90
C ARG A 41 7.32 1.57 -15.57
N THR A 42 6.82 0.88 -16.59
CA THR A 42 5.93 -0.27 -16.43
C THR A 42 6.66 -1.39 -15.69
N LEU A 43 7.85 -1.78 -16.15
CA LEU A 43 8.68 -2.78 -15.48
C LEU A 43 9.05 -2.38 -14.05
N GLN A 44 9.43 -1.12 -13.83
CA GLN A 44 9.70 -0.60 -12.48
C GLN A 44 8.47 -0.72 -11.56
N SER A 45 7.28 -0.34 -12.05
CA SER A 45 6.05 -0.40 -11.26
C SER A 45 5.61 -1.83 -10.95
N ILE A 46 5.80 -2.76 -11.91
CA ILE A 46 5.54 -4.19 -11.72
C ILE A 46 6.47 -4.74 -10.64
N TRP A 47 7.76 -4.42 -10.72
CA TRP A 47 8.75 -4.89 -9.75
C TRP A 47 8.45 -4.39 -8.33
N ILE A 48 8.11 -3.11 -8.19
CA ILE A 48 7.71 -2.52 -6.89
C ILE A 48 6.45 -3.20 -6.36
N ASN A 49 5.41 -3.38 -7.19
CA ASN A 49 4.16 -4.03 -6.77
C ASN A 49 4.39 -5.47 -6.32
N LEU A 50 5.21 -6.24 -7.05
CA LEU A 50 5.57 -7.62 -6.70
C LEU A 50 6.39 -7.69 -5.41
N SER A 51 7.35 -6.78 -5.22
CA SER A 51 8.13 -6.68 -3.99
C SER A 51 7.24 -6.40 -2.78
N ASN A 52 6.33 -5.42 -2.90
CA ASN A 52 5.39 -5.08 -1.84
C ASN A 52 4.42 -6.23 -1.50
N MET A 53 4.03 -7.05 -2.49
CA MET A 53 3.21 -8.24 -2.23
C MET A 53 3.92 -9.25 -1.32
N ARG A 54 5.25 -9.36 -1.37
CA ARG A 54 6.02 -10.26 -0.49
C ARG A 54 6.04 -9.79 0.96
N LEU A 55 5.84 -8.50 1.19
CA LEU A 55 5.79 -7.89 2.53
C LEU A 55 4.43 -8.09 3.22
N HIS A 56 3.42 -8.59 2.49
CA HIS A 56 2.09 -8.86 3.04
C HIS A 56 2.01 -10.30 3.58
N LYS A 57 2.79 -10.60 4.61
CA LYS A 57 2.68 -11.87 5.33
C LYS A 57 1.60 -11.75 6.42
N PRO A 58 0.73 -12.76 6.60
CA PRO A 58 -0.34 -12.72 7.60
C PRO A 58 0.16 -12.85 9.04
N ASP A 59 1.35 -13.42 9.23
CA ASP A 59 1.95 -13.85 10.48
C ASP A 59 3.19 -13.04 10.90
N GLU A 60 3.69 -12.17 10.02
CA GLU A 60 4.82 -11.28 10.30
C GLU A 60 4.41 -9.81 10.07
N TYR A 61 4.80 -8.93 11.00
CA TYR A 61 4.71 -7.49 10.78
C TYR A 61 5.89 -7.03 9.90
N ASN A 62 5.63 -6.09 8.99
CA ASN A 62 6.66 -5.43 8.21
C ASN A 62 6.98 -4.04 8.79
N GLU A 63 8.08 -3.44 8.34
CA GLU A 63 8.52 -2.11 8.78
C GLU A 63 7.48 -1.00 8.57
N TYR A 64 6.64 -1.11 7.53
CA TYR A 64 5.59 -0.13 7.24
C TYR A 64 4.46 -0.18 8.27
N LEU A 65 4.02 -1.40 8.62
CA LEU A 65 3.02 -1.59 9.65
C LEU A 65 3.55 -1.14 11.02
N TYR A 66 4.80 -1.50 11.34
CA TYR A 66 5.45 -1.08 12.57
C TYR A 66 5.53 0.45 12.67
N GLY A 67 6.00 1.12 11.62
CA GLY A 67 6.05 2.59 11.55
C GLY A 67 4.67 3.23 11.71
N PHE A 68 3.66 2.69 11.03
CA PHE A 68 2.28 3.18 11.15
C PHE A 68 1.76 3.08 12.59
N VAL A 69 2.00 1.95 13.26
CA VAL A 69 1.60 1.74 14.65
C VAL A 69 2.33 2.71 15.56
N LEU A 70 3.65 2.88 15.42
CA LEU A 70 4.42 3.83 16.23
C LEU A 70 3.92 5.27 16.08
N THR A 71 3.65 5.72 14.86
CA THR A 71 3.15 7.08 14.61
C THR A 71 1.75 7.31 15.21
N ASN A 72 0.94 6.27 15.32
CA ASN A 72 -0.44 6.37 15.79
C ASN A 72 -0.68 5.78 17.18
N ILE A 73 0.36 5.37 17.91
CA ILE A 73 0.23 4.55 19.13
C ILE A 73 -0.67 5.22 20.18
N GLY A 74 -0.54 6.53 20.39
CA GLY A 74 -1.40 7.27 21.31
C GLY A 74 -2.88 7.26 20.92
N ARG A 75 -3.19 7.34 19.61
CA ARG A 75 -4.57 7.27 19.09
C ARG A 75 -5.13 5.85 19.16
N ILE A 76 -4.30 4.86 18.85
CA ILE A 76 -4.67 3.45 18.90
C ILE A 76 -4.99 3.04 20.34
N GLU A 77 -4.12 3.38 21.29
CA GLU A 77 -4.36 3.08 22.72
C GLU A 77 -5.56 3.83 23.27
N ALA A 78 -5.73 5.12 22.95
CA ALA A 78 -6.87 5.91 23.39
C ALA A 78 -8.22 5.37 22.88
N TYR A 79 -8.24 4.77 21.70
CA TYR A 79 -9.45 4.28 21.04
C TYR A 79 -9.51 2.76 20.89
N LYS A 80 -8.71 2.01 21.67
CA LYS A 80 -8.61 0.54 21.55
C LYS A 80 -9.96 -0.20 21.63
N ASN A 81 -10.92 0.38 22.34
CA ASN A 81 -12.28 -0.17 22.51
C ASN A 81 -13.33 0.47 21.58
N ASP A 82 -12.95 1.48 20.79
CA ASP A 82 -13.84 2.19 19.86
C ASP A 82 -13.49 1.82 18.42
N ARG A 83 -14.22 0.84 17.88
CA ARG A 83 -14.04 0.36 16.51
C ARG A 83 -14.21 1.46 15.47
N ALA A 84 -15.11 2.42 15.67
CA ALA A 84 -15.38 3.46 14.68
C ALA A 84 -14.17 4.39 14.53
N LYS A 85 -13.57 4.78 15.65
CA LYS A 85 -12.35 5.61 15.66
C LYS A 85 -11.13 4.87 15.15
N LEU A 86 -10.98 3.58 15.45
CA LEU A 86 -9.90 2.78 14.86
C LEU A 86 -10.04 2.68 13.34
N GLN A 87 -11.25 2.52 12.83
CA GLN A 87 -11.51 2.53 11.38
C GLN A 87 -11.19 3.88 10.74
N GLU A 88 -11.42 4.99 11.44
CA GLU A 88 -11.06 6.32 10.96
C GLU A 88 -9.54 6.50 10.81
N ILE A 89 -8.75 6.00 11.76
CA ILE A 89 -7.29 6.00 11.71
C ILE A 89 -6.80 5.22 10.47
N LEU A 90 -7.43 4.08 10.17
CA LEU A 90 -7.11 3.25 9.00
C LEU A 90 -7.60 3.84 7.67
N LYS A 91 -8.62 4.69 7.66
CA LYS A 91 -9.11 5.34 6.42
C LYS A 91 -8.22 6.50 5.99
N ASN A 92 -7.58 7.16 6.95
CA ASN A 92 -6.71 8.31 6.73
C ASN A 92 -5.24 7.92 6.47
N SER A 93 -4.95 6.61 6.35
CA SER A 93 -3.64 6.05 6.01
C SER A 93 -3.45 5.84 4.51
#